data_AF-A0A158C9L9-F1
#
_entry.id   AF-A0A158C9L9-F1
#
_cell.length_a   1.000
_cell.length_b   1.000
_cell.length_c   1.000
_cell.angle_alpha   90.00
_cell.angle_beta   90.00
_cell.angle_gamma   90.00
#
_symmetry.space_group_name_H-M   'P 1'
#
loop_
_entity.id
_entity.type
_entity.pdbx_description
1 polymer ?
#
loop_
_entity_poly.entity_id
_entity_poly.type
_entity_poly.pdbx_seq_one_letter_code
_entity_poly.pdbx_strand_id
1 'polypeptide(L)'
;MQIMTIRFQVGGVQLYWLADMSDRDVWRAVDAWRKRGQVPIAIGHSDQLAYVVIDYAAGSMTLDRFRDEIRLEPSQEFFDMVSEVASSGFFEAQATTDIPGTPLDRVIVNLLVSPRQQQYVHGNVVRDKPVMADGGMSVH
;
A
#
# COMPACT_ATOMS: atom_id res chain seq x y z
N MET A 1 -8.46 1.86 -16.10
CA MET A 1 -7.55 1.13 -15.19
C MET A 1 -6.79 2.16 -14.38
N GLN A 2 -6.86 2.11 -13.05
CA GLN A 2 -6.20 3.12 -12.20
C GLN A 2 -5.63 2.46 -10.96
N ILE A 3 -4.41 2.88 -10.62
CA ILE A 3 -3.65 2.40 -9.48
C ILE A 3 -3.63 3.53 -8.46
N MET A 4 -3.95 3.20 -7.21
CA MET A 4 -3.68 4.06 -6.06
C MET A 4 -2.26 3.80 -5.60
N THR A 5 -1.51 4.86 -5.40
CA THR A 5 -0.18 4.78 -4.79
C THR A 5 -0.28 5.29 -3.36
N ILE A 6 0.08 4.43 -2.40
CA ILE A 6 0.28 4.81 -0.99
C ILE A 6 1.79 4.84 -0.77
N ARG A 7 2.29 5.92 -0.16
CA ARG A 7 3.72 6.15 0.03
C ARG A 7 4.03 6.49 1.49
N PHE A 8 5.15 5.97 1.98
CA PHE A 8 5.67 6.28 3.30
C PHE A 8 7.21 6.35 3.26
N GLN A 9 7.82 7.31 3.93
CA GLN A 9 9.27 7.41 4.04
C GLN A 9 9.73 7.38 5.49
N VAL A 10 10.74 6.55 5.77
CA VAL A 10 11.46 6.49 7.05
C VAL A 10 12.96 6.62 6.79
N GLY A 11 13.55 7.72 7.23
CA GLY A 11 14.96 8.04 6.90
C GLY A 11 15.17 8.08 5.38
N GLY A 12 16.20 7.37 4.90
CA GLY A 12 16.50 7.22 3.47
C GLY A 12 15.71 6.13 2.76
N VAL A 13 14.76 5.44 3.43
CA VAL A 13 13.97 4.36 2.83
C VAL A 13 12.55 4.83 2.54
N GLN A 14 12.11 4.69 1.29
CA GLN A 14 10.75 4.99 0.86
C GLN A 14 10.01 3.73 0.43
N LEU A 15 8.84 3.51 1.01
CA LEU A 15 7.94 2.41 0.72
C LEU A 15 6.80 2.91 -0.18
N TYR A 16 6.56 2.18 -1.26
CA TYR A 16 5.42 2.35 -2.15
C TYR A 16 4.53 1.11 -2.04
N TRP A 17 3.22 1.33 -1.98
CA TRP A 17 2.21 0.29 -2.18
C TRP A 17 1.32 0.69 -3.36
N LEU A 18 1.29 -0.17 -4.36
CA LEU A 18 0.41 -0.06 -5.52
C LEU A 18 -0.85 -0.86 -5.22
N ALA A 19 -2.01 -0.18 -5.23
CA ALA A 19 -3.29 -0.78 -4.93
C ALA A 19 -4.27 -0.57 -6.09
N ASP A 20 -5.15 -1.54 -6.30
CA ASP A 20 -6.27 -1.38 -7.22
C ASP A 20 -7.27 -0.36 -6.64
N MET A 21 -7.59 0.69 -7.41
CA MET A 21 -8.57 1.70 -7.03
C MET A 21 -10.01 1.18 -6.97
N SER A 22 -10.31 0.01 -7.55
CA SER A 22 -11.63 -0.63 -7.40
C SER A 22 -11.78 -1.33 -6.05
N ASP A 23 -10.70 -1.47 -5.27
CA ASP A 23 -10.69 -2.31 -4.10
C ASP A 23 -11.40 -1.70 -2.89
N ARG A 24 -12.57 -2.25 -2.58
CA ARG A 24 -13.40 -1.84 -1.45
C ARG A 24 -12.69 -2.00 -0.11
N ASP A 25 -11.84 -3.01 0.04
CA ASP A 25 -11.15 -3.23 1.31
C ASP A 25 -10.04 -2.19 1.52
N VAL A 26 -9.38 -1.76 0.43
CA VAL A 26 -8.43 -0.64 0.44
C VAL A 26 -9.14 0.66 0.83
N TRP A 27 -10.28 0.95 0.22
CA TRP A 27 -11.06 2.14 0.57
C TRP A 27 -11.56 2.12 2.01
N ARG A 28 -11.99 0.96 2.52
CA ARG A 28 -12.37 0.80 3.93
C ARG A 28 -11.21 1.09 4.88
N ALA A 29 -9.99 0.63 4.55
CA ALA A 29 -8.80 0.94 5.33
C ALA A 29 -8.49 2.44 5.31
N VAL A 30 -8.51 3.08 4.13
CA VAL A 30 -8.31 4.52 3.98
C VAL A 30 -9.34 5.33 4.78
N ASP A 31 -10.61 4.94 4.76
CA ASP A 31 -11.66 5.59 5.56
C ASP A 31 -11.40 5.47 7.06
N ALA A 32 -10.96 4.29 7.51
CA ALA A 32 -10.61 4.08 8.91
C ALA A 32 -9.42 4.94 9.34
N TRP A 33 -8.40 5.06 8.48
CA TRP A 33 -7.24 5.92 8.72
C TRP A 33 -7.62 7.38 8.80
N ARG A 34 -8.45 7.86 7.87
CA ARG A 34 -9.01 9.24 7.87
C ARG A 34 -9.77 9.53 9.16
N LYS A 35 -10.67 8.65 9.55
CA LYS A 35 -11.50 8.82 10.75
C LYS A 35 -10.65 8.89 12.02
N ARG A 36 -9.55 8.14 12.08
CA ARG A 36 -8.65 8.07 13.24
C ARG A 36 -7.53 9.12 13.19
N GLY A 37 -7.30 9.74 12.05
CA GLY A 37 -6.13 10.59 11.82
C GLY A 37 -4.80 9.83 11.94
N GLN A 38 -4.82 8.50 11.77
CA GLN A 38 -3.66 7.63 11.99
C GLN A 38 -3.65 6.45 11.02
N VAL A 39 -2.46 6.07 10.55
CA VAL A 39 -2.23 4.89 9.71
C VAL A 39 -1.32 3.90 10.47
N PRO A 40 -1.82 2.72 10.84
CA PRO A 40 -0.96 1.64 11.30
C PRO A 40 -0.26 0.97 10.11
N ILE A 41 1.05 0.82 10.20
CA ILE A 41 1.90 0.15 9.22
C ILE A 41 2.67 -0.96 9.91
N ALA A 42 2.66 -2.14 9.31
CA ALA A 42 3.55 -3.24 9.69
C ALA A 42 4.67 -3.34 8.65
N ILE A 43 5.92 -3.29 9.11
CA ILE A 43 7.12 -3.37 8.27
C ILE A 43 7.96 -4.53 8.79
N GLY A 44 8.29 -5.49 7.94
CA GLY A 44 9.01 -6.67 8.37
C GLY A 44 9.69 -7.43 7.25
N HIS A 45 10.54 -8.36 7.64
CA HIS A 45 11.22 -9.30 6.76
C HIS A 45 11.36 -10.64 7.47
N SER A 46 10.87 -11.72 6.83
CA SER A 46 10.91 -13.12 7.27
C SER A 46 10.41 -13.40 8.70
N ASP A 47 11.22 -13.08 9.70
CA ASP A 47 11.04 -13.38 11.13
C ASP A 47 10.92 -12.13 12.01
N GLN A 48 11.11 -10.94 11.45
CA GLN A 48 11.05 -9.67 12.18
C GLN A 48 9.91 -8.79 11.66
N LEU A 49 9.11 -8.28 12.58
CA LEU A 49 8.00 -7.38 12.28
C LEU A 49 8.00 -6.21 13.26
N ALA A 50 7.98 -5.00 12.73
CA ALA A 50 7.80 -3.77 13.46
C ALA A 50 6.43 -3.17 13.12
N TYR A 51 5.76 -2.63 14.13
CA TYR A 51 4.51 -1.91 13.98
C TYR A 51 4.74 -0.44 14.27
N VAL A 52 4.33 0.41 13.36
CA VAL A 52 4.43 1.86 13.48
C VAL A 52 3.05 2.46 13.27
N VAL A 53 2.65 3.39 14.13
CA VAL A 53 1.47 4.21 13.91
C VAL A 53 1.96 5.59 13.53
N ILE A 54 1.52 6.08 12.37
CA ILE A 54 1.89 7.40 11.88
C ILE A 54 0.67 8.30 11.86
N ASP A 55 0.89 9.58 12.17
CA ASP A 55 -0.15 10.59 12.03
C ASP A 55 -0.50 10.76 10.55
N TYR A 56 -1.81 10.76 10.29
CA TYR A 56 -2.36 10.90 8.96
C TYR A 56 -3.06 12.24 8.84
N ALA A 57 -2.37 13.18 8.21
CA ALA A 57 -2.98 14.43 7.78
C ALA A 57 -3.78 14.16 6.51
N ALA A 58 -5.10 14.04 6.65
CA ALA A 58 -6.02 13.95 5.52
C ALA A 58 -6.01 15.28 4.74
N GLY A 59 -5.04 15.45 3.83
CA GLY A 59 -5.17 16.43 2.76
C GLY A 59 -6.36 16.07 1.88
N SER A 60 -6.94 17.03 1.16
CA SER A 60 -7.99 16.75 0.18
C SER A 60 -7.47 15.75 -0.84
N MET A 61 -7.83 14.47 -0.71
CA MET A 61 -7.41 13.46 -1.66
C MET A 61 -8.25 13.64 -2.91
N THR A 62 -7.63 14.16 -3.97
CA THR A 62 -8.18 14.17 -5.35
C THR A 62 -8.64 12.77 -5.80
N LEU A 63 -8.26 11.73 -5.06
CA LEU A 63 -8.60 10.34 -5.30
C LEU A 63 -10.06 9.99 -4.98
N ASP A 64 -10.77 10.77 -4.15
CA ASP A 64 -12.16 10.45 -3.77
C ASP A 64 -13.11 10.42 -4.97
N ARG A 65 -12.84 11.21 -6.01
CA ARG A 65 -13.62 11.21 -7.26
C ARG A 65 -13.67 9.85 -7.96
N PHE A 66 -12.69 8.99 -7.68
CA PHE A 66 -12.54 7.70 -8.33
C PHE A 66 -13.24 6.56 -7.57
N ARG A 67 -13.74 6.83 -6.36
CA ARG A 67 -14.34 5.86 -5.44
C ARG A 67 -15.64 5.25 -5.97
N ASP A 68 -16.50 6.08 -6.55
CA ASP A 68 -17.86 5.69 -6.98
C ASP A 68 -17.92 5.30 -8.47
N GLU A 69 -16.77 5.27 -9.15
CA GLU A 69 -16.72 4.73 -10.50
C GLU A 69 -16.98 3.23 -10.45
N ILE A 70 -18.11 2.79 -11.02
CA ILE A 70 -18.42 1.38 -11.23
C ILE A 70 -17.30 0.80 -12.11
N ARG A 71 -16.56 -0.16 -11.56
CA ARG A 71 -15.42 -0.78 -12.24
C ARG A 71 -15.61 -2.27 -12.37
N LEU A 72 -15.13 -2.79 -13.50
CA LEU A 72 -14.92 -4.21 -13.70
C LEU A 72 -13.92 -4.69 -12.65
N GLU A 73 -14.14 -5.90 -12.13
CA GLU A 73 -13.15 -6.58 -11.29
C GLU A 73 -11.80 -6.64 -12.02
N PRO A 74 -10.68 -6.46 -11.30
CA PRO A 74 -9.36 -6.53 -11.91
C PRO A 74 -9.10 -7.91 -12.52
N SER A 75 -8.48 -7.94 -13.71
CA SER A 75 -8.10 -9.18 -14.39
C SER A 75 -6.73 -9.67 -13.95
N GLN A 76 -6.37 -10.92 -14.29
CA GLN A 76 -5.00 -11.42 -14.13
C GLN A 76 -3.99 -10.52 -14.86
N GLU A 77 -4.31 -10.10 -16.07
CA GLU A 77 -3.46 -9.21 -16.89
C GLU A 77 -3.16 -7.87 -16.18
N PHE A 78 -4.11 -7.34 -15.40
CA PHE A 78 -3.87 -6.16 -14.59
C PHE A 78 -2.77 -6.43 -13.56
N PHE A 79 -2.87 -7.53 -12.82
CA PHE A 79 -1.90 -7.88 -11.78
C PHE A 79 -0.52 -8.21 -12.35
N ASP A 80 -0.46 -8.86 -13.51
CA ASP A 80 0.80 -9.12 -14.21
C ASP A 80 1.47 -7.79 -14.61
N MET A 81 0.70 -6.86 -15.18
CA MET A 81 1.19 -5.54 -15.56
C MET A 81 1.66 -4.71 -14.35
N VAL A 82 0.88 -4.67 -13.26
CA VAL A 82 1.29 -3.90 -12.07
C VAL A 82 2.53 -4.52 -11.43
N SER A 83 2.64 -5.85 -11.44
CA SER A 83 3.83 -6.54 -10.95
C SER A 83 5.06 -6.24 -11.80
N GLU A 84 4.91 -6.22 -13.12
CA GLU A 84 5.99 -5.82 -14.05
C GLU A 84 6.44 -4.39 -13.74
N VAL A 85 5.51 -3.43 -13.65
CA VAL A 85 5.82 -2.04 -13.31
C VAL A 85 6.51 -1.94 -11.95
N ALA A 86 6.03 -2.64 -10.92
CA ALA A 86 6.62 -2.65 -9.59
C ALA A 86 8.06 -3.17 -9.57
N SER A 87 8.40 -4.10 -10.47
CA SER A 87 9.74 -4.68 -10.59
C SER A 87 10.66 -3.97 -11.59
N SER A 88 10.14 -3.01 -12.35
CA SER A 88 10.85 -2.40 -13.50
C SER A 88 11.94 -1.39 -13.14
N GLY A 89 12.00 -0.93 -11.88
CA GLY A 89 12.86 0.19 -11.49
C GLY A 89 12.26 1.58 -11.77
N PHE A 90 11.05 1.64 -12.35
CA PHE A 90 10.41 2.91 -12.74
C PHE A 90 10.17 3.83 -11.54
N PHE A 91 9.66 3.28 -10.43
CA PHE A 91 9.37 4.08 -9.24
C PHE A 91 10.67 4.55 -8.56
N GLU A 92 11.67 3.70 -8.52
CA GLU A 92 13.00 3.98 -7.98
C GLU A 92 13.66 5.14 -8.73
N ALA A 93 13.53 5.17 -10.06
CA ALA A 93 14.09 6.23 -10.90
C ALA A 93 13.35 7.57 -10.78
N GLN A 94 12.07 7.56 -10.37
CA GLN A 94 11.21 8.75 -10.27
C GLN A 94 10.98 9.21 -8.83
N ALA A 95 11.43 8.44 -7.84
CA ALA A 95 11.19 8.72 -6.44
C ALA A 95 11.88 10.02 -6.00
N THR A 96 11.16 10.81 -5.24
CA THR A 96 11.65 12.03 -4.61
C THR A 96 11.44 11.93 -3.10
N THR A 97 12.35 12.53 -2.35
CA THR A 97 12.29 12.52 -0.89
C THR A 97 11.09 13.32 -0.39
N ASP A 98 10.34 12.73 0.53
CA ASP A 98 9.29 13.37 1.33
C ASP A 98 9.87 14.13 2.52
N ILE A 99 11.15 13.90 2.85
CA ILE A 99 11.84 14.52 3.99
C ILE A 99 12.89 15.50 3.45
N PRO A 100 12.67 16.82 3.55
CA PRO A 100 13.61 17.82 3.05
C PRO A 100 15.04 17.60 3.57
N GLY A 101 16.01 17.59 2.66
CA GLY A 101 17.43 17.41 3.00
C GLY A 101 17.87 15.97 3.29
N THR A 102 16.95 14.99 3.28
CA THR A 102 17.30 13.58 3.44
C THR A 102 17.33 12.89 2.08
N PRO A 103 18.48 12.39 1.60
CA PRO A 103 18.55 11.64 0.35
C PRO A 103 17.82 10.29 0.48
N LEU A 104 17.35 9.77 -0.66
CA LEU A 104 16.81 8.42 -0.74
C LEU A 104 17.95 7.44 -0.99
N ASP A 105 18.09 6.46 -0.10
CA ASP A 105 19.03 5.34 -0.22
C ASP A 105 18.38 4.12 -0.87
N ARG A 106 17.08 3.92 -0.61
CA ARG A 106 16.34 2.75 -1.07
C ARG A 106 14.87 3.07 -1.27
N VAL A 107 14.33 2.57 -2.37
CA VAL A 107 12.89 2.59 -2.66
C VAL A 107 12.43 1.14 -2.74
N ILE A 108 11.31 0.82 -2.09
CA ILE A 108 10.73 -0.52 -2.07
C ILE A 108 9.29 -0.41 -2.58
N VAL A 109 9.00 -1.10 -3.68
CA VAL A 109 7.67 -1.10 -4.30
C VAL A 109 6.97 -2.42 -3.99
N ASN A 110 5.78 -2.32 -3.43
CA ASN A 110 4.94 -3.44 -3.06
C ASN A 110 3.62 -3.39 -3.82
N LEU A 111 3.05 -4.55 -4.08
CA LEU A 111 1.66 -4.66 -4.49
C LEU A 111 0.78 -4.89 -3.26
N LEU A 112 -0.25 -4.08 -3.07
CA LEU A 112 -1.22 -4.24 -2.00
C LEU A 112 -2.39 -5.07 -2.49
N VAL A 113 -2.62 -6.21 -1.84
CA VAL A 113 -3.53 -7.26 -2.30
C VAL A 113 -4.51 -7.58 -1.19
N SER A 114 -5.81 -7.35 -1.43
CA SER A 114 -6.86 -7.77 -0.50
C SER A 114 -7.14 -9.28 -0.60
N PRO A 115 -7.83 -9.88 0.39
CA PRO A 115 -8.17 -11.30 0.36
C PRO A 115 -8.84 -11.76 -0.94
N ARG A 116 -9.72 -10.94 -1.54
CA ARG A 116 -10.41 -11.26 -2.80
C ARG A 116 -9.50 -11.26 -4.02
N GLN A 117 -8.38 -10.55 -3.96
CA GLN A 117 -7.41 -10.42 -5.05
C GLN A 117 -6.26 -11.44 -4.97
N GLN A 118 -6.16 -12.21 -3.88
CA GLN A 118 -5.09 -13.20 -3.70
C GLN A 118 -5.04 -14.24 -4.81
N GLN A 119 -6.17 -14.52 -5.45
CA GLN A 119 -6.26 -15.44 -6.59
C GLN A 119 -5.41 -15.01 -7.81
N TYR A 120 -5.10 -13.71 -7.92
CA TYR A 120 -4.35 -13.17 -9.06
C TYR A 120 -2.84 -13.13 -8.84
N VAL A 121 -2.36 -13.52 -7.66
CA VAL A 121 -0.94 -13.43 -7.30
C VAL A 121 -0.32 -14.81 -7.32
N HIS A 122 0.34 -15.15 -8.42
CA HIS A 122 1.04 -16.42 -8.61
C HIS A 122 2.49 -16.33 -8.09
N GLY A 123 2.70 -16.33 -6.76
CA GLY A 123 4.01 -16.52 -6.07
C GLY A 123 5.11 -15.51 -6.43
N ASN A 124 5.42 -14.51 -5.60
CA ASN A 124 6.29 -14.63 -4.43
C ASN A 124 5.75 -13.73 -3.30
N VAL A 125 4.52 -13.96 -2.86
CA VAL A 125 4.16 -13.55 -1.50
C VAL A 125 5.04 -14.41 -0.60
N VAL A 126 6.00 -13.80 0.09
CA VAL A 126 6.66 -14.46 1.23
C VAL A 126 5.54 -14.79 2.20
N ARG A 127 5.00 -16.01 2.09
CA ARG A 127 3.98 -16.57 2.96
C ARG A 127 4.66 -17.05 4.22
N ASP A 128 5.25 -16.12 4.96
CA ASP A 128 5.17 -16.24 6.40
C ASP A 128 3.80 -15.71 6.79
N LYS A 129 3.11 -16.46 7.65
CA LYS A 129 1.67 -16.37 7.96
C LYS A 129 1.12 -14.95 7.75
N PRO A 130 0.01 -14.76 7.01
CA PRO A 130 -0.65 -13.46 6.98
C PRO A 130 -0.88 -13.06 8.43
N VAL A 131 -0.14 -12.06 8.90
CA VAL A 131 -0.46 -11.41 10.16
C VAL A 131 -1.64 -10.55 9.80
N MET A 132 -2.83 -11.16 9.94
CA MET A 132 -4.07 -10.43 10.01
C MET A 132 -3.88 -9.42 11.13
N ALA A 133 -3.71 -8.15 10.77
CA ALA A 133 -4.07 -7.08 11.68
C ALA A 133 -5.60 -7.16 11.77
N ASP A 134 -6.11 -8.07 12.60
CA ASP A 134 -7.49 -8.00 13.03
C ASP A 134 -7.65 -6.62 13.66
N GLY A 135 -8.47 -5.77 13.04
CA GLY A 135 -8.92 -4.50 13.61
C GLY A 135 -9.79 -4.70 14.85
N GLY A 136 -9.63 -5.80 15.58
CA GLY A 136 -10.21 -6.08 16.87
C GLY A 136 -9.62 -5.12 17.89
N MET A 137 -10.47 -4.23 18.38
CA MET A 137 -10.19 -3.37 19.51
C MET A 137 -9.67 -4.21 20.68
N SER A 138 -8.38 -4.10 20.99
CA SER A 138 -7.88 -4.38 22.34
C SER A 138 -7.90 -3.04 23.06
N VAL A 139 -8.91 -2.87 23.91
CA VAL A 139 -8.92 -1.83 24.93
C VAL A 139 -7.96 -2.29 26.02
N HIS A 140 -6.86 -1.57 26.19
CA HIS A 140 -6.09 -1.55 27.43
C HIS A 140 -6.02 -0.11 27.92
#